data_AF-A0AAE0SGX5-F1
#
_entry.id   AF-A0AAE0SGX5-F1
#
_cell.length_a   1.000
_cell.length_b   1.000
_cell.length_c   1.000
_cell.angle_alpha   90.00
_cell.angle_beta   90.00
_cell.angle_gamma   90.00
#
_symmetry.space_group_name_H-M   'P 1'
#
loop_
_entity.id
_entity.type
_entity.pdbx_description
1 polymer ?
#
loop_
_entity_poly.entity_id
_entity_poly.type
_entity_poly.pdbx_seq_one_letter_code
_entity_poly.pdbx_strand_id
1 'polypeptide(L)'
;MMIGKRAYIRLFPKPFGFGLFLAVLALLYAGGLEIFRKRNNYFIQEINQDVYNASNISVFYQVPIFALLGLSEVWTSVSGFELAYTHTSDNMQGLVTGLFLMTIGLGSFYSTIWTAIVRFKTDWYPEKPVDTGHLEYYLFPISGITFILFVVYVLVFWFRRTWRTMQPFTQNDRSHDGT
;
A
#
# COMPACT_ATOMS: atom_id res chain seq x y z
N MET A 1 -16.46 -4.15 36.38
CA MET A 1 -15.34 -3.19 36.21
C MET A 1 -14.90 -3.19 34.74
N MET A 2 -15.56 -2.41 33.87
CA MET A 2 -15.36 -2.43 32.40
C MET A 2 -15.33 -1.01 31.77
N ILE A 3 -14.78 -0.04 32.51
CA ILE A 3 -14.75 1.37 32.06
C ILE A 3 -13.42 1.72 31.35
N GLY A 4 -12.36 0.92 31.49
CA GLY A 4 -11.03 1.22 30.93
C GLY A 4 -10.82 0.92 29.44
N LYS A 5 -11.58 -0.02 28.83
CA LYS A 5 -11.38 -0.39 27.41
C LYS A 5 -12.01 0.58 26.41
N ARG A 6 -12.97 1.41 26.83
CA ARG A 6 -13.76 2.27 25.93
C ARG A 6 -12.99 3.46 25.35
N ALA A 7 -11.85 3.84 25.93
CA ALA A 7 -11.02 4.97 25.48
C ALA A 7 -9.92 4.59 24.46
N TYR A 8 -9.43 3.35 24.47
CA TYR A 8 -8.42 2.87 23.49
C TYR A 8 -8.96 2.78 22.05
N ILE A 9 -10.28 2.69 21.91
CA ILE A 9 -11.02 2.37 20.69
C ILE A 9 -11.30 3.61 19.80
N ARG A 10 -10.91 4.83 20.21
CA ARG A 10 -11.31 6.06 19.50
C ARG A 10 -10.42 6.54 18.34
N LEU A 11 -9.21 6.04 18.07
CA LEU A 11 -8.32 6.77 17.13
C LEU A 11 -7.25 5.99 16.34
N PHE A 12 -7.41 4.69 16.08
CA PHE A 12 -6.47 3.92 15.25
C PHE A 12 -6.71 3.84 13.72
N PRO A 13 -7.65 4.57 13.05
CA PRO A 13 -7.67 4.56 11.59
C PRO A 13 -6.54 5.38 10.96
N LYS A 14 -5.97 6.37 11.66
CA LYS A 14 -4.97 7.31 11.10
C LYS A 14 -3.66 6.64 10.60
N PRO A 15 -3.06 5.66 11.31
CA PRO A 15 -1.82 5.01 10.87
C PRO A 15 -2.01 4.22 9.57
N PHE A 16 -3.17 3.59 9.38
CA PHE A 16 -3.49 2.87 8.14
C PHE A 16 -3.52 3.80 6.92
N GLY A 17 -4.19 4.95 7.05
CA GLY A 17 -4.23 5.96 5.99
C GLY A 17 -2.86 6.57 5.69
N PHE A 18 -2.02 6.73 6.73
CA PHE A 18 -0.65 7.20 6.56
C PHE A 18 0.21 6.19 5.81
N GLY A 19 0.07 4.89 6.11
CA GLY A 19 0.71 3.81 5.35
C GLY A 19 0.34 3.86 3.87
N LEU A 20 -0.96 3.92 3.54
CA LEU A 20 -1.41 4.04 2.15
C LEU A 20 -0.88 5.30 1.44
N PHE A 21 -0.82 6.43 2.14
CA PHE A 21 -0.26 7.66 1.58
C PHE A 21 1.23 7.52 1.25
N LEU A 22 2.02 6.90 2.14
CA LEU A 22 3.44 6.63 1.89
C LEU A 22 3.63 5.65 0.73
N ALA A 23 2.76 4.64 0.58
CA ALA A 23 2.81 3.70 -0.54
C ALA A 23 2.59 4.41 -1.88
N VAL A 24 1.61 5.33 -1.95
CA VAL A 24 1.38 6.16 -3.15
C VAL A 24 2.61 7.00 -3.46
N LEU A 25 3.19 7.69 -2.47
CA LEU A 25 4.39 8.50 -2.67
C LEU A 25 5.58 7.67 -3.17
N ALA A 26 5.78 6.47 -2.62
CA ALA A 26 6.85 5.57 -3.03
C ALA A 26 6.69 5.14 -4.50
N LEU A 27 5.47 4.79 -4.92
CA LEU A 27 5.18 4.38 -6.29
C LEU A 27 5.27 5.54 -7.29
N LEU A 28 4.82 6.74 -6.92
CA LEU A 28 4.99 7.94 -7.74
C LEU A 28 6.47 8.31 -7.90
N TYR A 29 7.24 8.23 -6.82
CA TYR A 29 8.69 8.43 -6.87
C TYR A 29 9.36 7.36 -7.75
N ALA A 30 8.96 6.09 -7.66
CA ALA A 30 9.50 5.02 -8.50
C ALA A 30 9.23 5.26 -10.00
N GLY A 31 8.01 5.68 -10.36
CA GLY A 31 7.69 6.07 -11.74
C GLY A 31 8.50 7.28 -12.20
N GLY A 32 8.66 8.30 -11.35
CA GLY A 32 9.50 9.46 -11.63
C GLY A 32 10.99 9.11 -11.78
N LEU A 33 11.50 8.20 -10.95
CA LEU A 33 12.88 7.73 -11.01
C LEU A 33 13.15 7.00 -12.33
N GLU A 34 12.20 6.22 -12.84
CA GLU A 34 12.37 5.54 -14.13
C GLU A 34 12.44 6.54 -15.29
N ILE A 35 11.60 7.58 -15.27
CA ILE A 35 11.67 8.67 -16.26
C ILE A 35 13.02 9.39 -16.17
N PHE A 36 13.48 9.67 -14.95
CA PHE A 36 14.79 10.30 -14.71
C PHE A 36 15.95 9.41 -15.18
N ARG A 37 15.85 8.09 -14.95
CA ARG A 37 16.81 7.07 -15.43
C ARG A 37 16.93 7.04 -16.94
N LYS A 38 15.80 7.04 -17.65
CA LYS A 38 15.80 7.06 -19.12
C LYS A 38 16.34 8.34 -19.72
N ARG A 39 16.12 9.47 -19.04
CA ARG A 39 16.61 10.77 -19.49
C ARG A 39 18.11 10.93 -19.29
N ASN A 40 18.70 10.22 -18.33
CA ASN A 40 20.13 10.28 -18.05
C ASN A 40 20.84 9.25 -18.95
N ASN A 41 21.70 9.74 -19.87
CA ASN A 41 22.38 8.92 -20.89
C ASN A 41 22.99 7.63 -20.31
N TYR A 42 22.98 6.57 -21.12
CA TYR A 42 23.65 5.31 -20.81
C TYR A 42 25.14 5.41 -21.08
N PHE A 43 25.93 4.65 -20.32
CA PHE A 43 27.33 4.38 -20.64
C PHE A 43 27.49 2.90 -20.99
N ILE A 44 28.41 2.62 -21.89
CA ILE A 44 28.69 1.25 -22.32
C ILE A 44 29.67 0.65 -21.33
N GLN A 45 29.28 -0.45 -20.68
CA GLN A 45 30.12 -1.23 -19.80
C GLN A 45 30.34 -2.61 -20.40
N GLU A 46 31.59 -2.93 -20.71
CA GLU A 46 31.97 -4.27 -21.16
C GLU A 46 32.40 -5.10 -19.94
N ILE A 47 31.68 -6.20 -19.68
CA ILE A 47 32.02 -7.16 -18.64
C ILE A 47 32.05 -8.55 -19.29
N ASN A 48 33.19 -9.24 -19.24
CA ASN A 48 33.36 -10.60 -19.77
C ASN A 48 32.84 -10.79 -21.21
N GLN A 49 33.25 -9.90 -22.13
CA GLN A 49 32.88 -9.92 -23.57
C GLN A 49 31.41 -9.61 -23.89
N ASP A 50 30.58 -9.33 -22.89
CA ASP A 50 29.22 -8.83 -23.09
C ASP A 50 29.18 -7.31 -22.91
N VAL A 51 28.50 -6.65 -23.85
CA VAL A 51 28.28 -5.20 -23.86
C VAL A 51 26.98 -4.90 -23.13
N TYR A 52 27.06 -4.23 -21.97
CA TYR A 52 25.90 -3.79 -21.21
C TYR A 52 25.75 -2.27 -21.33
N ASN A 53 24.53 -1.82 -21.65
CA ASN A 53 24.17 -0.43 -21.46
C ASN A 53 23.85 -0.22 -19.97
N ALA A 54 24.77 0.42 -19.26
CA ALA A 54 24.58 0.75 -17.85
C ALA A 54 24.04 2.18 -17.74
N SER A 55 23.04 2.39 -16.88
CA SER A 55 22.54 3.74 -16.60
C SER A 55 23.55 4.51 -15.75
N ASN A 56 23.80 5.77 -16.09
CA ASN A 56 24.68 6.67 -15.34
C ASN A 56 24.07 7.18 -14.01
N ILE A 57 23.11 6.45 -13.45
CA ILE A 57 22.44 6.81 -12.19
C ILE A 57 22.96 5.91 -11.07
N SER A 58 23.25 6.53 -9.93
CA SER A 58 23.62 5.77 -8.73
C SER A 58 22.46 4.92 -8.22
N VAL A 59 22.74 3.69 -7.84
CA VAL A 59 21.78 2.79 -7.16
C VAL A 59 21.18 3.39 -5.88
N PHE A 60 21.87 4.36 -5.26
CA PHE A 60 21.39 5.01 -4.03
C PHE A 60 20.07 5.76 -4.19
N TYR A 61 19.67 6.13 -5.41
CA TYR A 61 18.34 6.72 -5.67
C TYR A 61 17.19 5.74 -5.40
N GLN A 62 17.46 4.45 -5.26
CA GLN A 62 16.44 3.46 -4.86
C GLN A 62 16.23 3.40 -3.34
N VAL A 63 17.18 3.92 -2.54
CA VAL A 63 17.08 3.90 -1.07
C VAL A 63 15.81 4.60 -0.57
N PRO A 64 15.45 5.81 -1.06
CA PRO A 64 14.19 6.46 -0.68
C PRO A 64 12.96 5.62 -1.02
N ILE A 65 12.97 4.90 -2.15
CA ILE A 65 11.85 4.04 -2.58
C ILE A 65 11.63 2.92 -1.58
N PHE A 66 12.68 2.15 -1.29
CA PHE A 66 12.58 1.00 -0.39
C PHE A 66 12.28 1.42 1.05
N ALA A 67 12.83 2.55 1.50
CA ALA A 67 12.51 3.10 2.82
C ALA A 67 11.03 3.48 2.92
N LEU A 68 10.51 4.26 1.97
CA LEU A 68 9.09 4.67 1.97
C LEU A 68 8.15 3.46 1.84
N LEU A 69 8.46 2.52 0.96
CA LEU A 69 7.67 1.30 0.77
C LEU A 69 7.65 0.44 2.04
N GLY A 70 8.81 0.21 2.67
CA GLY A 70 8.89 -0.57 3.91
C GLY A 70 8.13 0.08 5.08
N LEU A 71 8.25 1.40 5.24
CA LEU A 71 7.45 2.13 6.23
C LEU A 71 5.95 2.00 5.90
N SER A 72 5.57 2.17 4.63
CA SER A 72 4.16 2.06 4.22
C SER A 72 3.56 0.68 4.57
N GLU A 73 4.34 -0.39 4.37
CA GLU A 73 3.93 -1.75 4.62
C GLU A 73 3.75 -2.01 6.11
N VAL A 74 4.72 -1.60 6.95
CA VAL A 74 4.62 -1.79 8.42
C VAL A 74 3.40 -1.06 8.98
N TRP A 75 3.18 0.20 8.58
CA TRP A 75 2.03 0.96 9.05
C TRP A 75 0.71 0.33 8.62
N THR A 76 0.58 -0.06 7.36
CA THR A 76 -0.66 -0.64 6.81
C THR A 76 -0.93 -2.02 7.40
N SER A 77 0.09 -2.87 7.49
CA SER A 77 -0.05 -4.25 7.98
C SER A 77 -0.34 -4.30 9.46
N VAL A 78 0.40 -3.56 10.30
CA VAL A 78 0.18 -3.57 11.77
C VAL A 78 -1.20 -3.01 12.11
N SER A 79 -1.57 -1.85 11.55
CA SER A 79 -2.86 -1.24 11.84
C SER A 79 -4.05 -2.00 11.27
N GLY A 80 -3.91 -2.59 10.07
CA GLY A 80 -4.93 -3.44 9.46
C GLY A 80 -5.16 -4.71 10.27
N PHE A 81 -4.09 -5.35 10.73
CA PHE A 81 -4.16 -6.54 11.56
C PHE A 81 -4.78 -6.25 12.93
N GLU A 82 -4.35 -5.18 13.61
CA GLU A 82 -4.91 -4.77 14.90
C GLU A 82 -6.42 -4.47 14.81
N LEU A 83 -6.85 -3.80 13.74
CA LEU A 83 -8.26 -3.51 13.48
C LEU A 83 -9.07 -4.80 13.28
N ALA A 84 -8.54 -5.74 12.49
CA ALA A 84 -9.21 -7.01 12.25
C ALA A 84 -9.35 -7.82 13.55
N TYR A 85 -8.33 -7.80 14.41
CA TYR A 85 -8.36 -8.47 15.71
C TYR A 85 -9.34 -7.83 16.69
N THR A 86 -9.40 -6.50 16.76
CA THR A 86 -10.31 -5.80 17.70
C THR A 86 -11.78 -5.97 17.36
N HIS A 87 -12.12 -6.28 16.10
CA HIS A 87 -13.48 -6.47 15.64
C HIS A 87 -13.95 -7.94 15.64
N THR A 88 -13.12 -8.87 16.11
CA THR A 88 -13.39 -10.32 16.02
C THR A 88 -13.66 -10.90 17.41
N SER A 89 -14.57 -11.89 17.47
CA SER A 89 -14.84 -12.65 18.70
C SER A 89 -13.64 -13.51 19.11
N ASP A 90 -13.46 -13.75 20.41
CA ASP A 90 -12.27 -14.42 20.95
C ASP A 90 -12.02 -15.82 20.36
N ASN A 91 -13.07 -16.53 19.97
CA ASN A 91 -12.99 -17.87 19.39
C ASN A 91 -12.62 -17.90 17.89
N MET A 92 -12.62 -16.75 17.20
CA MET A 92 -12.39 -16.65 15.75
C MET A 92 -11.08 -15.95 15.37
N GLN A 93 -10.23 -15.63 16.35
CA GLN A 93 -8.99 -14.88 16.12
C GLN A 93 -8.05 -15.59 15.11
N GLY A 94 -7.91 -16.91 15.21
CA GLY A 94 -7.08 -17.69 14.27
C GLY A 94 -7.59 -17.65 12.82
N LEU A 95 -8.91 -17.57 12.62
CA LEU A 95 -9.51 -17.44 11.29
C LEU A 95 -9.16 -16.09 10.67
N VAL A 96 -9.14 -15.01 11.47
CA VAL A 96 -8.75 -13.68 11.01
C VAL A 96 -7.29 -13.61 10.61
N THR A 97 -6.39 -14.21 11.40
CA THR A 97 -4.98 -14.34 11.03
C THR A 97 -4.83 -15.07 9.69
N GLY A 98 -5.57 -16.18 9.51
CA GLY A 98 -5.59 -16.95 8.28
C GLY A 98 -6.07 -16.13 7.08
N LEU A 99 -7.16 -15.38 7.23
CA LEU A 99 -7.68 -14.50 6.18
C LEU A 99 -6.71 -13.35 5.86
N PHE A 100 -6.00 -12.82 6.86
CA PHE A 100 -4.98 -11.80 6.64
C PHE A 100 -3.81 -12.35 5.81
N LEU A 101 -3.29 -13.52 6.16
CA LEU A 101 -2.23 -14.20 5.40
C LEU A 101 -2.71 -14.59 3.99
N MET A 102 -3.95 -15.04 3.85
CA MET A 102 -4.57 -15.30 2.55
C MET A 102 -4.60 -14.04 1.69
N THR A 103 -4.90 -12.88 2.27
CA THR A 103 -4.88 -11.59 1.55
C THR A 103 -3.49 -11.25 1.01
N ILE A 104 -2.44 -11.51 1.79
CA ILE A 104 -1.04 -11.35 1.34
C ILE A 104 -0.75 -12.30 0.17
N GLY A 105 -1.15 -13.57 0.28
CA GLY A 105 -1.01 -14.56 -0.79
C GLY A 105 -1.75 -14.17 -2.08
N LEU A 106 -2.98 -13.65 -1.96
CA LEU A 106 -3.75 -13.11 -3.08
C LEU A 106 -3.05 -11.93 -3.74
N GLY A 107 -2.39 -11.06 -2.97
CA GLY A 107 -1.56 -9.97 -3.49
C GLY A 107 -0.40 -10.48 -4.36
N SER A 108 0.27 -11.55 -3.93
CA SER A 108 1.34 -12.20 -4.70
C SER A 108 0.82 -12.86 -5.98
N PHE A 109 -0.35 -13.51 -5.94
CA PHE A 109 -0.99 -14.05 -7.13
C PHE A 109 -1.36 -12.95 -8.12
N TYR A 110 -1.95 -11.86 -7.63
CA TYR A 110 -2.26 -10.68 -8.45
C TYR A 110 -1.01 -10.13 -9.14
N SER A 111 0.10 -9.97 -8.41
CA SER A 111 1.38 -9.50 -8.96
C SER A 111 1.91 -10.40 -10.09
N THR A 112 1.83 -11.72 -9.89
CA THR A 112 2.24 -12.71 -10.90
C THR A 112 1.36 -12.61 -12.15
N ILE A 113 0.03 -12.58 -11.98
CA ILE A 113 -0.92 -12.47 -13.10
C ILE A 113 -0.72 -11.15 -13.86
N TRP A 114 -0.58 -10.04 -13.14
CA TRP A 114 -0.32 -8.73 -13.71
C TRP A 114 0.94 -8.75 -14.58
N THR A 115 2.03 -9.29 -14.06
CA THR A 115 3.30 -9.40 -14.79
C THR A 115 3.18 -10.32 -16.01
N ALA A 116 2.46 -11.43 -15.91
CA ALA A 116 2.23 -12.34 -17.03
C ALA A 116 1.41 -11.67 -18.16
N ILE A 117 0.36 -10.93 -17.82
CA ILE A 117 -0.46 -10.19 -18.79
C ILE A 117 0.38 -9.14 -19.51
N VAL A 118 1.14 -8.35 -18.75
CA VAL A 118 1.99 -7.28 -19.30
C VAL A 118 3.00 -7.87 -20.28
N ARG A 119 3.71 -8.94 -19.90
CA ARG A 119 4.68 -9.62 -20.78
C ARG A 119 4.05 -10.18 -22.05
N PHE A 120 2.83 -10.70 -21.98
CA PHE A 120 2.19 -11.33 -23.13
C PHE A 120 1.58 -10.32 -24.11
N LYS A 121 1.09 -9.18 -23.61
CA LYS A 121 0.33 -8.20 -24.40
C LYS A 121 1.13 -6.97 -24.80
N THR A 122 2.23 -6.66 -24.12
CA THR A 122 2.93 -5.39 -24.27
C THR A 122 4.44 -5.55 -24.12
N ASP A 123 5.20 -4.66 -24.74
CA ASP A 123 6.65 -4.56 -24.56
C ASP A 123 7.04 -3.69 -23.35
N TRP A 124 6.15 -3.52 -22.36
CA TRP A 124 6.44 -2.73 -21.16
C TRP A 124 7.51 -3.38 -20.26
N TYR A 125 7.63 -4.71 -20.33
CA TYR A 125 8.60 -5.51 -19.56
C TYR A 125 9.28 -6.57 -20.46
N PRO A 126 10.25 -6.18 -21.30
CA PRO A 126 10.97 -7.11 -22.18
C PRO A 126 12.01 -7.93 -21.40
N GLU A 127 12.29 -9.16 -21.85
CA GLU A 127 13.23 -10.05 -21.15
C GLU A 127 14.68 -9.57 -21.27
N LYS A 128 15.07 -9.03 -22.43
CA LYS A 128 16.35 -8.34 -22.71
C LYS A 128 16.20 -7.48 -23.99
N PRO A 129 16.84 -6.30 -24.11
CA PRO A 129 17.51 -5.47 -23.09
C PRO A 129 16.52 -4.67 -22.25
N VAL A 130 16.83 -4.48 -20.96
CA VAL A 130 15.99 -3.73 -19.99
C VAL A 130 15.77 -2.27 -20.40
N ASP A 131 16.69 -1.70 -21.17
CA ASP A 131 16.62 -0.28 -21.60
C ASP A 131 15.54 -0.01 -22.64
N THR A 132 15.09 -1.02 -23.38
CA THR A 132 14.03 -0.87 -24.39
C THR A 132 12.63 -0.93 -23.77
N GLY A 133 12.52 -1.41 -22.52
CA GLY A 133 11.26 -1.59 -21.83
C GLY A 133 10.69 -0.29 -21.26
N HIS A 134 9.40 -0.05 -21.45
CA HIS A 134 8.68 1.04 -20.78
C HIS A 134 8.20 0.65 -19.38
N LEU A 135 9.14 0.46 -18.45
CA LEU A 135 8.84 0.09 -17.07
C LEU A 135 7.95 1.13 -16.36
N GLU A 136 8.01 2.40 -16.77
CA GLU A 136 7.10 3.44 -16.32
C GLU A 136 5.63 3.08 -16.57
N TYR A 137 5.30 2.46 -17.73
CA TYR A 137 3.94 2.01 -18.02
C TYR A 137 3.51 0.77 -17.23
N TYR A 138 4.46 0.01 -16.69
CA TYR A 138 4.17 -1.04 -15.71
C TYR A 138 3.87 -0.45 -14.32
N LEU A 139 4.62 0.57 -13.91
CA LEU A 139 4.53 1.19 -12.58
C LEU A 139 3.34 2.15 -12.44
N PHE A 140 2.99 2.91 -13.47
CA PHE A 140 1.89 3.88 -13.42
C PHE A 140 0.52 3.24 -13.10
N PRO A 141 0.10 2.13 -13.74
CA PRO A 141 -1.16 1.47 -13.40
C PRO A 141 -1.20 0.97 -11.97
N ILE A 142 -0.10 0.38 -11.47
CA ILE A 142 0.01 -0.07 -10.08
C ILE A 142 -0.14 1.13 -9.13
N SER A 143 0.57 2.24 -9.42
CA SER A 143 0.44 3.48 -8.64
C SER A 143 -0.98 4.04 -8.66
N GLY A 144 -1.67 3.95 -9.80
CA GLY A 144 -3.06 4.37 -9.96
C GLY A 144 -4.02 3.54 -9.13
N ILE A 145 -3.86 2.22 -9.11
CA ILE A 145 -4.66 1.31 -8.27
C ILE A 145 -4.44 1.63 -6.79
N THR A 146 -3.18 1.79 -6.36
CA THR A 146 -2.87 2.16 -4.98
C THR A 146 -3.44 3.54 -4.60
N PHE A 147 -3.40 4.50 -5.53
CA PHE A 147 -4.00 5.82 -5.33
C PHE A 147 -5.52 5.74 -5.21
N ILE A 148 -6.20 4.93 -6.03
CA ILE A 148 -7.64 4.70 -5.92
C ILE A 148 -7.97 4.08 -4.55
N LEU A 149 -7.20 3.09 -4.09
CA LEU A 149 -7.38 2.50 -2.76
C LEU A 149 -7.24 3.54 -1.64
N PHE A 150 -6.28 4.45 -1.77
CA PHE A 150 -6.13 5.58 -0.84
C PHE A 150 -7.34 6.52 -0.86
N VAL A 151 -7.84 6.90 -2.05
CA VAL A 151 -9.03 7.75 -2.20
C VAL A 151 -10.26 7.08 -1.61
N VAL A 152 -10.48 5.79 -1.88
CA VAL A 152 -11.57 5.01 -1.31
C VAL A 152 -11.49 5.00 0.21
N TYR A 153 -10.29 4.79 0.78
CA TYR A 153 -10.09 4.86 2.22
C TYR A 153 -10.47 6.24 2.78
N VAL A 154 -10.04 7.34 2.14
CA VAL A 154 -10.39 8.71 2.56
C VAL A 154 -11.90 8.94 2.49
N LEU A 155 -12.57 8.48 1.44
CA LEU A 155 -14.03 8.59 1.28
C LEU A 155 -14.77 7.84 2.37
N VAL A 156 -14.38 6.59 2.67
CA VAL A 156 -14.97 5.80 3.76
C VAL A 156 -14.74 6.47 5.11
N PHE A 157 -13.53 6.98 5.35
CA PHE A 157 -13.21 7.70 6.58
C PHE A 157 -14.06 8.98 6.73
N TRP A 158 -14.18 9.75 5.66
CA TRP A 158 -14.99 10.97 5.61
C TRP A 158 -16.47 10.66 5.84
N PHE A 159 -17.03 9.69 5.12
CA PHE A 159 -18.41 9.24 5.29
C PHE A 159 -18.64 8.81 6.74
N ARG A 160 -17.80 7.92 7.29
CA ARG A 160 -17.93 7.45 8.68
C ARG A 160 -17.85 8.60 9.69
N ARG A 161 -17.06 9.64 9.42
CA ARG A 161 -16.99 10.85 10.25
C ARG A 161 -18.32 11.62 10.20
N THR A 162 -18.87 11.84 9.00
CA THR A 162 -20.15 12.52 8.78
C THR A 162 -21.33 11.79 9.42
N TRP A 163 -21.41 10.46 9.33
CA TRP A 163 -22.48 9.71 10.02
C TRP A 163 -22.39 9.80 11.53
N ARG A 164 -21.17 9.82 12.08
CA ARG A 164 -20.97 9.97 13.53
C ARG A 164 -21.49 11.31 14.06
N THR A 165 -21.43 12.37 13.24
CA THR A 165 -21.98 13.69 13.61
C THR A 165 -23.50 13.76 13.51
N MET A 166 -24.15 12.83 12.79
CA MET A 166 -25.60 12.83 12.58
C MET A 166 -26.37 11.93 13.57
N GLN A 167 -25.70 11.14 14.41
CA GLN A 167 -26.38 10.30 15.41
C GLN A 167 -26.92 11.19 16.55
N PRO A 168 -28.25 11.28 16.75
CA PRO A 168 -28.80 11.96 17.92
C PRO A 168 -28.37 11.19 19.18
N PHE A 169 -28.07 11.90 20.28
CA PHE A 169 -27.81 11.29 21.58
C PHE A 169 -28.98 10.39 21.96
N THR A 170 -28.82 9.08 21.82
CA THR A 170 -29.83 8.11 22.24
C THR A 170 -30.06 8.28 23.74
N GLN A 171 -31.31 8.55 24.12
CA GLN A 171 -31.82 8.73 25.47
C GLN A 171 -31.78 7.43 26.30
N ASN A 172 -30.64 6.74 26.34
CA ASN A 172 -30.42 5.55 27.15
C ASN A 172 -29.47 5.83 28.33
N ASP A 173 -28.95 7.06 28.45
CA ASP A 173 -28.13 7.50 29.59
C ASP A 173 -28.97 8.10 30.73
N ARG A 174 -30.30 8.26 30.56
CA ARG A 174 -31.19 8.85 31.59
C ARG A 174 -31.81 7.84 32.56
N SER A 175 -31.67 6.54 32.33
CA SER A 175 -32.23 5.50 33.23
C SER A 175 -31.30 5.11 34.37
N HIS A 176 -30.06 5.60 34.39
CA HIS A 176 -29.07 5.29 35.43
C HIS A 176 -28.87 6.41 36.46
N ASP A 177 -29.56 7.55 36.31
CA ASP A 177 -29.45 8.72 37.20
C ASP A 177 -30.75 9.01 37.97
N GLY A 178 -31.73 8.10 37.88
CA GLY A 178 -33.05 8.21 38.52
C GLY A 178 -33.28 7.12 39.56
N THR A 179 -32.50 7.14 40.65
CA THR A 179 -32.89 6.57 41.95
C THR A 179 -32.84 7.67 42.99
#